data_AF-H0PYW2-F1
#
_entry.id   AF-H0PYW2-F1
#
_cell.length_a   1.000
_cell.length_b   1.000
_cell.length_c   1.000
_cell.angle_alpha   90.00
_cell.angle_beta   90.00
_cell.angle_gamma   90.00
#
_symmetry.space_group_name_H-M   'P 1'
#
loop_
_entity.id
_entity.type
_entity.pdbx_description
1 polymer ?
#
loop_
_entity_poly.entity_id
_entity_poly.type
_entity_poly.pdbx_seq_one_letter_code
_entity_poly.pdbx_strand_id
1 'polypeptide(L)'
;MNPVLFVDYDGVLHKFGEQALDEGFNLIANSALFCWVPHLERLLTPYPEIRIVVSSDWRRLFPDETLADLLGALKPRVIGAVEISCSPRSEEIRREAARRGLVHWLALDDHFSVLDAERVGDERYVGCAPETGLSDPLVQAKLARRLADLMARYRAP
;
A
#
# COMPACT_ATOMS: atom_id res chain seq x y z
N MET A 1 1.73 9.13 17.26
CA MET A 1 0.92 8.22 16.42
C MET A 1 1.86 7.27 15.68
N ASN A 2 1.45 6.03 15.44
CA ASN A 2 2.31 5.05 14.75
C ASN A 2 2.60 5.49 13.29
N PRO A 3 3.78 5.13 12.75
CA PRO A 3 4.07 5.31 11.34
C PRO A 3 3.14 4.45 10.47
N VAL A 4 2.76 4.96 9.30
CA VAL A 4 1.79 4.31 8.41
C VAL A 4 2.37 4.06 7.03
N LEU A 5 2.09 2.88 6.47
CA LEU A 5 2.28 2.58 5.06
C LEU A 5 0.90 2.51 4.39
N PHE A 6 0.65 3.37 3.42
CA PHE A 6 -0.47 3.26 2.49
C PHE A 6 -0.10 2.26 1.39
N VAL A 7 -1.00 1.32 1.08
CA VAL A 7 -0.71 0.20 0.17
C VAL A 7 -1.87 -0.01 -0.82
N ASP A 8 -1.57 0.04 -2.12
CA ASP A 8 -2.45 -0.52 -3.17
C ASP A 8 -2.25 -2.03 -3.31
N TYR A 9 -3.17 -2.71 -3.97
CA TYR A 9 -3.20 -4.16 -4.18
C TYR A 9 -2.85 -4.52 -5.63
N ASP A 10 -3.72 -4.22 -6.59
CA ASP A 10 -3.45 -4.48 -8.01
C ASP A 10 -2.26 -3.67 -8.48
N GLY A 11 -1.35 -4.30 -9.22
CA GLY A 11 -0.12 -3.66 -9.67
C GLY A 11 0.96 -3.50 -8.59
N VAL A 12 0.67 -3.85 -7.33
CA VAL A 12 1.58 -3.71 -6.19
C VAL A 12 1.86 -5.03 -5.47
N LEU A 13 0.81 -5.74 -5.06
CA LEU A 13 0.84 -7.01 -4.33
C LEU A 13 0.60 -8.23 -5.23
N HIS A 14 0.19 -7.98 -6.46
CA HIS A 14 0.13 -8.89 -7.59
C HIS A 14 0.14 -8.07 -8.88
N LYS A 15 0.30 -8.75 -10.01
CA LYS A 15 0.30 -8.11 -11.33
C LYS A 15 -1.06 -7.46 -11.60
N PHE A 16 -1.07 -6.26 -12.17
CA PHE A 16 -2.32 -5.62 -12.58
C PHE A 16 -3.09 -6.47 -13.59
N GLY A 17 -4.42 -6.54 -13.42
CA GLY A 17 -5.32 -7.23 -14.34
C GLY A 17 -5.49 -8.72 -14.07
N GLU A 18 -4.93 -9.24 -12.97
CA GLU A 18 -5.25 -10.60 -12.51
C GLU A 18 -6.74 -10.70 -12.15
N GLN A 19 -7.38 -11.79 -12.59
CA GLN A 19 -8.81 -11.96 -12.35
C GLN A 19 -9.08 -12.15 -10.85
N ALA A 20 -9.85 -11.21 -10.28
CA ALA A 20 -10.25 -11.23 -8.88
C ALA A 20 -11.69 -11.69 -8.65
N LEU A 21 -12.58 -11.45 -9.60
CA LEU A 21 -14.01 -11.68 -9.44
C LEU A 21 -14.56 -12.63 -10.51
N ASP A 22 -15.60 -13.37 -10.14
CA ASP A 22 -16.47 -14.06 -11.07
C ASP A 22 -17.53 -13.11 -11.66
N GLU A 23 -18.38 -13.64 -12.54
CA GLU A 23 -19.49 -12.89 -13.15
C GLU A 23 -20.52 -12.38 -12.12
N GLY A 24 -20.54 -12.99 -10.92
CA GLY A 24 -21.41 -12.61 -9.81
C GLY A 24 -20.78 -11.61 -8.83
N PHE A 25 -19.62 -11.04 -9.15
CA PHE A 25 -18.84 -10.15 -8.27
C PHE A 25 -18.37 -10.81 -6.96
N ASN A 26 -18.28 -12.14 -6.93
CA ASN A 26 -17.68 -12.85 -5.80
C ASN A 26 -16.18 -12.98 -6.02
N LEU A 27 -15.42 -12.83 -4.92
CA LEU A 27 -13.99 -13.06 -4.95
C LEU A 27 -13.69 -14.51 -5.30
N ILE A 28 -12.86 -14.74 -6.32
CA ILE A 28 -12.45 -16.08 -6.75
C ILE A 28 -11.13 -16.49 -6.10
N ALA A 29 -10.93 -17.79 -5.96
CA ALA A 29 -9.64 -18.34 -5.61
C ALA A 29 -8.70 -18.26 -6.83
N ASN A 30 -7.79 -17.30 -6.82
CA ASN A 30 -6.72 -17.16 -7.82
C ASN A 30 -5.37 -17.03 -7.11
N SER A 31 -4.48 -18.00 -7.33
CA SER A 31 -3.15 -18.03 -6.70
C SER A 31 -2.21 -16.92 -7.16
N ALA A 32 -2.55 -16.20 -8.25
CA ALA A 32 -1.80 -15.04 -8.70
C ALA A 32 -2.10 -13.79 -7.85
N LEU A 33 -3.28 -13.69 -7.21
CA LEU A 33 -3.62 -12.57 -6.35
C LEU A 33 -2.80 -12.61 -5.07
N PHE A 34 -2.35 -11.44 -4.60
CA PHE A 34 -1.57 -11.28 -3.38
C PHE A 34 -0.29 -12.12 -3.31
N CYS A 35 0.19 -12.65 -4.44
CA CYS A 35 1.37 -13.52 -4.48
C CYS A 35 2.67 -12.80 -4.06
N TRP A 36 2.68 -11.47 -4.01
CA TRP A 36 3.82 -10.66 -3.56
C TRP A 36 3.68 -10.12 -2.13
N VAL A 37 2.61 -10.46 -1.40
CA VAL A 37 2.49 -10.15 0.05
C VAL A 37 3.70 -10.63 0.87
N PRO A 38 4.28 -11.82 0.62
CA PRO A 38 5.50 -12.25 1.34
C PRO A 38 6.69 -11.29 1.18
N HIS A 39 6.78 -10.55 0.08
CA HIS A 39 7.81 -9.52 -0.08
C HIS A 39 7.54 -8.34 0.85
N LEU A 40 6.28 -7.89 0.97
CA LEU A 40 5.88 -6.84 1.90
C LEU A 40 6.12 -7.26 3.35
N GLU A 41 5.74 -8.48 3.72
CA GLU A 41 5.97 -9.05 5.06
C GLU A 41 7.45 -8.97 5.47
N ARG A 42 8.34 -9.41 4.57
CA ARG A 42 9.78 -9.37 4.80
C ARG A 42 10.30 -7.94 4.96
N LEU A 43 9.82 -7.00 4.16
CA LEU A 43 10.21 -5.58 4.24
C LEU A 43 9.72 -4.92 5.54
N LEU A 44 8.57 -5.34 6.07
CA LEU A 44 7.99 -4.81 7.31
C LEU A 44 8.42 -5.57 8.57
N THR A 45 9.13 -6.70 8.44
CA THR A 45 9.62 -7.50 9.57
C THR A 45 10.46 -6.68 10.55
N PRO A 46 11.41 -5.82 10.12
CA PRO A 46 12.22 -5.01 11.03
C PRO A 46 11.46 -3.87 11.73
N TYR A 47 10.21 -3.60 11.32
CA TYR A 47 9.44 -2.41 11.71
C TYR A 47 8.04 -2.79 12.20
N PRO A 48 7.92 -3.50 13.34
CA PRO A 48 6.63 -3.94 13.89
C PRO A 48 5.67 -2.79 14.22
N GLU A 49 6.16 -1.56 14.36
CA GLU A 49 5.36 -0.38 14.69
C GLU A 49 4.55 0.16 13.51
N ILE A 50 4.95 -0.18 12.27
CA ILE A 50 4.30 0.31 11.05
C ILE A 50 2.91 -0.32 10.92
N ARG A 51 1.91 0.55 10.80
CA ARG A 51 0.52 0.19 10.50
C ARG A 51 0.23 0.36 9.01
N ILE A 52 -0.76 -0.35 8.51
CA ILE A 52 -1.15 -0.35 7.10
C ILE A 52 -2.50 0.35 6.95
N VAL A 53 -2.60 1.24 5.98
CA VAL A 53 -3.88 1.76 5.49
C VAL A 53 -4.03 1.34 4.04
N VAL A 54 -5.15 0.72 3.68
CA VAL A 54 -5.38 0.27 2.31
C VAL A 54 -5.77 1.47 1.44
N SER A 55 -5.00 1.73 0.38
CA SER A 55 -5.30 2.79 -0.58
C SER A 55 -5.92 2.27 -1.88
N SER A 56 -6.09 0.95 -2.03
CA SER A 56 -6.60 0.31 -3.26
C SER A 56 -8.06 0.61 -3.58
N ASP A 57 -8.42 0.61 -4.87
CA ASP A 57 -9.82 0.72 -5.31
C ASP A 57 -10.68 -0.50 -4.94
N TRP A 58 -10.08 -1.60 -4.48
CA TRP A 58 -10.79 -2.73 -3.89
C TRP A 58 -11.70 -2.34 -2.72
N ARG A 59 -11.38 -1.23 -2.03
CA ARG A 59 -12.23 -0.65 -0.99
C ARG A 59 -13.61 -0.19 -1.46
N ARG A 60 -13.81 -0.07 -2.78
CA ARG A 60 -15.12 0.21 -3.39
C ARG A 60 -16.00 -1.03 -3.48
N LEU A 61 -15.40 -2.21 -3.40
CA LEU A 61 -16.04 -3.50 -3.62
C LEU A 61 -16.18 -4.28 -2.31
N PHE A 62 -15.24 -4.09 -1.38
CA PHE A 62 -15.13 -4.88 -0.17
C PHE A 62 -15.04 -4.01 1.08
N PRO A 63 -15.59 -4.47 2.22
CA PRO A 63 -15.40 -3.79 3.50
C PRO A 63 -13.95 -3.94 4.00
N ASP A 64 -13.53 -3.03 4.89
CA ASP A 64 -12.17 -2.99 5.45
C ASP A 64 -11.70 -4.34 6.03
N GLU A 65 -12.59 -5.11 6.67
CA GLU A 65 -12.26 -6.43 7.23
C GLU A 65 -11.83 -7.41 6.13
N THR A 66 -12.56 -7.46 5.01
CA THR A 66 -12.22 -8.30 3.86
C THR A 66 -10.91 -7.87 3.22
N LEU A 67 -10.68 -6.55 3.09
CA LEU A 67 -9.38 -6.05 2.60
C LEU A 67 -8.25 -6.51 3.52
N ALA A 68 -8.44 -6.37 4.84
CA ALA A 68 -7.43 -6.78 5.81
C ALA A 68 -7.15 -8.29 5.78
N ASP A 69 -8.18 -9.12 5.59
CA ASP A 69 -8.04 -10.59 5.45
C ASP A 69 -7.13 -10.98 4.28
N LEU A 70 -7.19 -10.26 3.16
CA LEU A 70 -6.39 -10.55 1.98
C LEU A 70 -4.88 -10.36 2.21
N LEU A 71 -4.50 -9.62 3.24
CA LEU A 71 -3.09 -9.42 3.62
C LEU A 71 -2.55 -10.51 4.56
N GLY A 72 -3.33 -11.53 4.89
CA GLY A 72 -2.87 -12.70 5.64
C GLY A 72 -2.22 -12.33 6.97
N ALA A 73 -0.93 -12.63 7.14
CA ALA A 73 -0.22 -12.38 8.40
C ALA A 73 -0.07 -10.87 8.72
N LEU A 74 -0.25 -9.98 7.74
CA LEU A 74 -0.27 -8.54 7.95
C LEU A 74 -1.63 -7.99 8.38
N LYS A 75 -2.71 -8.79 8.38
CA LYS A 75 -4.05 -8.37 8.84
C LYS A 75 -4.02 -7.58 10.17
N PRO A 76 -3.31 -8.01 11.23
CA PRO A 76 -3.30 -7.28 12.51
C PRO A 76 -2.62 -5.90 12.45
N ARG A 77 -1.94 -5.58 11.35
CA ARG A 77 -1.33 -4.26 11.11
C ARG A 77 -2.25 -3.31 10.38
N VAL A 78 -3.33 -3.78 9.77
CA VAL A 78 -4.28 -2.96 9.01
C VAL A 78 -5.16 -2.16 9.96
N ILE A 79 -5.25 -0.86 9.73
CA ILE A 79 -6.02 0.09 10.56
C ILE A 79 -7.11 0.84 9.76
N GLY A 80 -7.52 0.24 8.64
CA GLY A 80 -8.61 0.68 7.77
C GLY A 80 -8.16 1.03 6.35
N ALA A 81 -9.07 1.59 5.57
CA ALA A 81 -8.83 2.07 4.21
C ALA A 81 -8.91 3.61 4.08
N VAL A 82 -8.37 4.13 2.98
CA VAL A 82 -8.48 5.54 2.57
C VAL A 82 -9.94 5.84 2.18
N GLU A 83 -10.47 7.00 2.59
CA GLU A 83 -11.80 7.42 2.17
C GLU A 83 -11.89 7.56 0.64
N ILE A 84 -12.99 7.08 0.07
CA ILE A 84 -13.24 7.15 -1.37
C ILE A 84 -13.56 8.59 -1.77
N SER A 85 -12.90 9.09 -2.81
CA SER A 85 -13.20 10.40 -3.39
C SER A 85 -13.10 10.37 -4.92
N CYS A 86 -13.33 11.54 -5.54
CA CYS A 86 -13.07 11.78 -6.96
C CYS A 86 -11.70 12.44 -7.21
N SER A 87 -10.82 12.50 -6.20
CA SER A 87 -9.47 13.07 -6.33
C SER A 87 -8.45 12.01 -6.78
N PRO A 88 -7.31 12.42 -7.36
CA PRO A 88 -6.24 11.47 -7.70
C PRO A 88 -5.73 10.72 -6.46
N ARG A 89 -5.32 9.45 -6.62
CA ARG A 89 -4.83 8.57 -5.52
C ARG A 89 -3.87 9.26 -4.54
N SER A 90 -2.84 9.96 -5.02
CA SER A 90 -1.90 10.67 -4.15
C SER A 90 -2.55 11.75 -3.30
N GLU A 91 -3.58 12.43 -3.81
CA GLU A 91 -4.35 13.38 -3.04
C GLU A 91 -5.26 12.71 -2.00
N GLU A 92 -5.90 11.58 -2.34
CA GLU A 92 -6.68 10.78 -1.39
C GLU A 92 -5.82 10.38 -0.19
N ILE A 93 -4.63 9.83 -0.47
CA ILE A 93 -3.66 9.44 0.55
C ILE A 93 -3.24 10.64 1.40
N ARG A 94 -2.91 11.78 0.78
CA ARG A 94 -2.50 12.99 1.51
C ARG A 94 -3.62 13.51 2.41
N ARG A 95 -4.86 13.55 1.92
CA ARG A 95 -6.04 13.97 2.68
C ARG A 95 -6.30 13.04 3.85
N GLU A 96 -6.18 11.73 3.64
CA GLU A 96 -6.34 10.73 4.69
C GLU A 96 -5.25 10.85 5.75
N ALA A 97 -4.00 11.06 5.33
CA ALA A 97 -2.89 11.34 6.24
C ALA A 97 -3.14 12.59 7.08
N ALA A 98 -3.61 13.68 6.47
CA ALA A 98 -3.94 14.92 7.16
C ALA A 98 -5.12 14.73 8.14
N ARG A 99 -6.20 14.06 7.70
CA ARG A 99 -7.40 13.77 8.49
C ARG A 99 -7.06 12.97 9.74
N ARG A 100 -6.17 11.98 9.62
CA ARG A 100 -5.69 11.17 10.75
C ARG A 100 -4.64 11.89 11.59
N GLY A 101 -4.01 12.95 11.10
CA GLY A 101 -2.88 13.63 11.76
C GLY A 101 -1.55 12.88 11.62
N LEU A 102 -1.38 12.09 10.56
CA LEU A 102 -0.20 11.27 10.31
C LEU A 102 0.97 12.13 9.85
N VAL A 103 2.04 12.14 10.65
CA VAL A 103 3.30 12.83 10.33
C VAL A 103 4.27 11.89 9.61
N HIS A 104 4.34 10.64 10.05
CA HIS A 104 5.24 9.63 9.50
C HIS A 104 4.45 8.65 8.66
N TRP A 105 4.46 8.84 7.34
CA TRP A 105 3.84 7.90 6.42
C TRP A 105 4.58 7.77 5.10
N LEU A 106 4.36 6.64 4.44
CA LEU A 106 4.77 6.34 3.07
C LEU A 106 3.58 5.78 2.29
N ALA A 107 3.64 5.83 0.97
CA ALA A 107 2.66 5.21 0.07
C ALA A 107 3.36 4.37 -0.99
N LEU A 108 2.89 3.14 -1.18
CA LEU A 108 3.33 2.22 -2.23
C LEU A 108 2.15 1.96 -3.17
N ASP A 109 2.28 2.37 -4.43
CA ASP A 109 1.17 2.42 -5.36
C ASP A 109 1.69 2.48 -6.83
N ASP A 110 0.97 1.88 -7.77
CA ASP A 110 1.26 1.93 -9.21
C ASP A 110 0.45 3.02 -9.94
N HIS A 111 -0.46 3.70 -9.24
CA HIS A 111 -1.30 4.74 -9.84
C HIS A 111 -0.47 5.95 -10.29
N PHE A 112 -0.75 6.47 -11.50
CA PHE A 112 0.03 7.55 -12.14
C PHE A 112 0.25 8.77 -11.25
N SER A 113 -0.75 9.16 -10.44
CA SER A 113 -0.65 10.33 -9.56
C SER A 113 0.32 10.13 -8.39
N VAL A 114 0.62 8.88 -8.02
CA VAL A 114 1.67 8.52 -7.05
C VAL A 114 3.04 8.55 -7.72
N LEU A 115 3.16 8.02 -8.95
CA LEU A 115 4.38 8.14 -9.75
C LEU A 115 4.75 9.60 -10.02
N ASP A 116 3.75 10.44 -10.31
CA ASP A 116 3.93 11.88 -10.52
C ASP A 116 4.44 12.56 -9.26
N ALA A 117 3.84 12.25 -8.09
CA ALA A 117 4.25 12.80 -6.81
C ALA A 117 5.69 12.41 -6.44
N GLU A 118 6.06 11.15 -6.67
CA GLU A 118 7.44 10.68 -6.50
C GLU A 118 8.40 11.41 -7.45
N ARG A 119 8.03 11.54 -8.73
CA ARG A 119 8.85 12.17 -9.78
C ARG A 119 9.15 13.65 -9.50
N VAL A 120 8.22 14.37 -8.88
CA VAL A 120 8.45 15.77 -8.47
C VAL A 120 9.19 15.91 -7.14
N GLY A 121 9.61 14.79 -6.53
CA GLY A 121 10.53 14.75 -5.39
C GLY A 121 9.89 14.50 -4.02
N ASP A 122 8.60 14.16 -3.94
CA ASP A 122 7.98 13.81 -2.66
C ASP A 122 8.33 12.36 -2.29
N GLU A 123 9.38 12.20 -1.48
CA GLU A 123 9.93 10.89 -1.08
C GLU A 123 8.98 10.03 -0.23
N ARG A 124 7.80 10.55 0.14
CA ARG A 124 6.77 9.74 0.81
C ARG A 124 6.09 8.78 -0.14
N TYR A 125 6.13 9.06 -1.44
CA TYR A 125 5.54 8.22 -2.47
C TYR A 125 6.58 7.29 -3.07
N VAL A 126 6.20 6.03 -3.24
CA VAL A 126 7.00 4.95 -3.81
C VAL A 126 6.18 4.36 -4.95
N GLY A 127 6.42 4.85 -6.16
CA GLY A 127 5.78 4.34 -7.37
C GLY A 127 6.36 3.00 -7.82
N CYS A 128 5.54 2.15 -8.42
CA CYS A 128 6.00 0.94 -9.11
C CYS A 128 5.29 0.76 -10.46
N ALA A 129 5.83 -0.14 -11.30
CA ALA A 129 5.17 -0.53 -12.54
C ALA A 129 4.08 -1.59 -12.25
N PRO A 130 2.87 -1.47 -12.84
CA PRO A 130 1.76 -2.39 -12.57
C PRO A 130 2.05 -3.84 -12.94
N GLU A 131 3.00 -4.08 -13.86
CA GLU A 131 3.35 -5.43 -14.31
C GLU A 131 4.24 -6.19 -13.33
N THR A 132 4.99 -5.46 -12.49
CA THR A 132 6.03 -6.03 -11.62
C THR A 132 5.83 -5.73 -10.14
N GLY A 133 5.21 -4.61 -9.77
CA GLY A 133 4.92 -4.25 -8.38
C GLY A 133 6.06 -4.54 -7.41
N LEU A 134 5.75 -5.23 -6.31
CA LEU A 134 6.75 -5.69 -5.34
C LEU A 134 7.60 -6.88 -5.79
N SER A 135 7.33 -7.54 -6.92
CA SER A 135 8.27 -8.53 -7.46
C SER A 135 9.56 -7.88 -7.99
N ASP A 136 9.53 -6.57 -8.30
CA ASP A 136 10.70 -5.83 -8.76
C ASP A 136 11.70 -5.57 -7.61
N PRO A 137 12.94 -6.09 -7.69
CA PRO A 137 13.97 -5.85 -6.67
C PRO A 137 14.31 -4.36 -6.47
N LEU A 138 14.18 -3.52 -7.50
CA LEU A 138 14.43 -2.08 -7.39
C LEU A 138 13.36 -1.39 -6.57
N VAL A 139 12.09 -1.78 -6.73
CA VAL A 139 10.98 -1.30 -5.89
C VAL A 139 11.18 -1.74 -4.44
N GLN A 140 11.56 -3.01 -4.21
CA GLN A 140 11.87 -3.50 -2.86
C GLN A 140 13.01 -2.73 -2.21
N ALA A 141 14.11 -2.49 -2.94
CA ALA A 141 15.26 -1.74 -2.43
C ALA A 141 14.91 -0.27 -2.12
N LYS A 142 14.12 0.36 -3.00
CA LYS A 142 13.62 1.73 -2.82
C LYS A 142 12.73 1.81 -1.58
N LEU A 143 11.73 0.93 -1.45
CA LEU A 143 10.84 0.90 -0.30
C LEU A 143 11.61 0.63 1.00
N ALA A 144 12.56 -0.33 1.00
CA ALA A 144 13.40 -0.61 2.16
C ALA A 144 14.17 0.63 2.64
N ARG A 145 14.75 1.40 1.70
CA ARG A 145 15.44 2.66 2.02
C ARG A 145 14.47 3.67 2.66
N ARG A 146 13.32 3.90 2.03
CA ARG A 146 12.32 4.87 2.53
C ARG A 146 11.77 4.47 3.91
N LEU A 147 11.54 3.19 4.14
CA LEU A 147 11.13 2.66 5.45
C LEU A 147 12.19 2.92 6.51
N ALA A 148 13.46 2.67 6.20
CA ALA A 148 14.56 2.95 7.13
C ALA A 148 14.64 4.45 7.48
N ASP A 149 14.55 5.34 6.48
CA ASP A 149 14.59 6.79 6.70
C ASP A 149 13.36 7.28 7.48
N LEU A 150 12.17 6.75 7.18
CA LEU A 150 10.94 7.03 7.92
C LEU A 150 11.09 6.67 9.39
N MET A 151 11.59 5.47 9.66
CA MET A 151 11.73 4.95 11.02
C MET A 151 12.84 5.66 11.80
N ALA A 152 13.91 6.09 11.14
CA ALA A 152 14.93 6.95 11.74
C ALA A 152 14.31 8.29 12.21
N ARG A 153 13.47 8.92 11.38
CA ARG A 153 12.75 10.15 11.75
C ARG A 153 11.71 9.93 12.85
N TYR A 154 10.99 8.81 12.81
CA TYR A 154 9.98 8.48 13.81
C TYR A 154 10.57 8.23 15.20
N ARG A 155 11.76 7.64 15.26
CA ARG A 155 12.48 7.33 16.50
C ARG A 155 13.41 8.46 16.95
N ALA A 156 13.50 9.54 16.19
CA ALA A 156 14.26 10.72 16.59
C ALA A 156 13.60 11.37 17.81
N PRO A 157 14.41 11.91 18.76
CA PRO A 157 13.91 12.54 19.98
C PRO A 157 13.13 13.83 19.72
#